data_AF-A0A5C8AXI3-F1
#
_entry.id   AF-A0A5C8AXI3-F1
#
_cell.length_a   1.000
_cell.length_b   1.000
_cell.length_c   1.000
_cell.angle_alpha   90.00
_cell.angle_beta   90.00
_cell.angle_gamma   90.00
#
_symmetry.space_group_name_H-M   'P 1'
#
loop_
_entity.id
_entity.type
_entity.pdbx_description
1 polymer ?
#
loop_
_entity_poly.entity_id
_entity_poly.type
_entity_poly.pdbx_seq_one_letter_code
_entity_poly.pdbx_strand_id
1 'polypeptide(L)'
;MWLPPSQPKPPPPLSCYCDTWDNSTHENLDDQASTMTPELRKEASELQLHKRGIRINVGLHVIEADEEVQLRSAQEVEKRLIGLWAVSYGMQLATDHQQIIQYLDDHGLLNCLSEQERQFLYENKDASPSLRFRRHAFDFLAWCAGLVPKIDLGHKACDPSLALACFPAEITSTSAAPTLSDKIKLRRKDSIMDWSDLLYRLHWAVRHAVLNHKPSPGNIDGEMVREWHQAVNWMCCYEEENDWDKVSTETTAGG
;
A
#
# COMPACT_ATOMS: atom_id res chain seq x y z
N MET A 1 -16.89 90.75 -7.18
CA MET A 1 -15.58 90.87 -7.84
C MET A 1 -14.62 89.96 -7.12
N TRP A 2 -14.45 88.72 -7.60
CA TRP A 2 -13.44 87.75 -7.17
C TRP A 2 -13.17 86.87 -8.39
N LEU A 3 -11.94 86.91 -8.90
CA LEU A 3 -11.49 86.13 -10.06
C LEU A 3 -11.24 84.67 -9.64
N PRO A 4 -11.71 83.67 -10.40
CA PRO A 4 -11.32 82.28 -10.16
C PRO A 4 -9.91 81.99 -10.74
N PRO A 5 -9.09 81.19 -10.04
CA PRO A 5 -7.76 80.82 -10.50
C PRO A 5 -7.76 79.70 -11.56
N SER A 6 -6.74 79.76 -12.40
CA SER A 6 -6.42 78.97 -13.59
C SER A 6 -6.28 77.46 -13.35
N GLN A 7 -6.82 76.65 -14.26
CA GLN A 7 -6.64 75.19 -14.29
C GLN A 7 -5.32 74.76 -14.96
N PRO A 8 -4.68 73.67 -14.49
CA PRO A 8 -3.48 73.09 -15.10
C PRO A 8 -3.78 72.22 -16.34
N LYS A 9 -2.87 72.24 -17.32
CA LYS A 9 -2.93 71.50 -18.61
C LYS A 9 -2.74 69.97 -18.44
N PRO A 10 -3.35 69.15 -19.32
CA PRO A 10 -3.18 67.70 -19.32
C PRO A 10 -1.82 67.23 -19.89
N PRO A 11 -1.33 66.05 -19.49
CA PRO A 11 -0.05 65.49 -19.95
C PRO A 11 -0.12 64.90 -21.38
N PRO A 12 1.03 64.78 -22.08
CA PRO A 12 1.11 64.28 -23.46
C PRO A 12 0.96 62.75 -23.56
N PRO A 13 0.57 62.22 -24.73
CA PRO A 13 0.40 60.78 -24.93
C PRO A 13 1.76 60.08 -25.11
N LEU A 14 1.91 58.92 -24.47
CA LEU A 14 3.08 58.04 -24.65
C LEU A 14 2.83 57.07 -25.81
N SER A 15 3.77 57.11 -26.75
CA SER A 15 3.85 56.31 -27.98
C SER A 15 4.06 54.82 -27.69
N CYS A 16 3.34 53.98 -28.43
CA CYS A 16 3.58 52.54 -28.50
C CYS A 16 4.97 52.24 -29.07
N TYR A 17 5.72 51.38 -28.38
CA TYR A 17 6.86 50.66 -28.95
C TYR A 17 6.51 49.17 -28.90
N CYS A 18 6.43 48.55 -30.07
CA CYS A 18 6.34 47.10 -30.22
C CYS A 18 7.77 46.55 -30.19
N ASP A 19 8.15 45.92 -29.10
CA ASP A 19 9.30 45.02 -29.07
C ASP A 19 8.80 43.58 -29.06
N THR A 20 9.31 42.83 -30.02
CA THR A 20 9.05 41.41 -30.29
C THR A 20 9.44 40.57 -29.08
N TRP A 21 8.48 39.88 -28.49
CA TRP A 21 8.72 38.86 -27.47
C TRP A 21 9.29 37.61 -28.16
N ASP A 22 10.56 37.33 -27.86
CA ASP A 22 11.23 36.08 -28.16
C ASP A 22 10.57 34.96 -27.36
N ASN A 23 10.00 33.99 -28.06
CA ASN A 23 9.19 32.91 -27.49
C ASN A 23 10.06 31.66 -27.26
N SER A 24 11.16 31.82 -26.53
CA SER A 24 12.14 30.76 -26.27
C SER A 24 12.30 30.42 -24.79
N THR A 25 11.21 30.32 -24.04
CA THR A 25 11.15 29.55 -22.78
C THR A 25 9.75 28.97 -22.59
N HIS A 26 9.37 28.07 -23.51
CA HIS A 26 8.35 27.07 -23.20
C HIS A 26 8.98 26.01 -22.27
N GLU A 27 9.25 26.38 -21.02
CA GLU A 27 9.40 25.39 -19.96
C GLU A 27 8.00 25.11 -19.43
N ASN A 28 7.50 23.92 -19.77
CA ASN A 28 6.26 23.35 -19.27
C ASN A 28 6.26 23.35 -17.74
N LEU A 29 5.59 24.33 -17.12
CA LEU A 29 5.35 24.42 -15.69
C LEU A 29 4.12 23.58 -15.24
N ASP A 30 3.55 22.77 -16.13
CA ASP A 30 2.31 22.01 -15.88
C ASP A 30 2.50 20.48 -15.73
N ASP A 31 3.73 19.98 -15.60
CA ASP A 31 4.01 18.54 -15.46
C ASP A 31 4.87 18.15 -14.24
N GLN A 32 5.00 19.04 -13.26
CA GLN A 32 5.45 18.63 -11.92
C GLN A 32 4.23 18.17 -11.13
N ALA A 33 3.85 16.89 -11.29
CA ALA A 33 3.09 16.23 -10.25
C ALA A 33 3.88 16.42 -8.94
N SER A 34 3.35 17.22 -8.02
CA SER A 34 3.95 17.49 -6.72
C SER A 34 4.15 16.17 -5.98
N THR A 35 5.32 15.54 -6.13
CA THR A 35 5.70 14.36 -5.35
C THR A 35 5.69 14.75 -3.89
N MET A 36 4.92 14.03 -3.07
CA MET A 36 4.84 14.28 -1.64
C MET A 36 6.21 13.95 -1.01
N THR A 37 6.83 14.92 -0.33
CA THR A 37 8.10 14.66 0.38
C THR A 37 7.87 13.70 1.56
N PRO A 38 8.90 12.99 2.04
CA PRO A 38 8.78 12.13 3.22
C PRO A 38 8.20 12.85 4.46
N GLU A 39 8.55 14.10 4.67
CA GLU A 39 8.05 14.92 5.79
C GLU A 39 6.56 15.23 5.64
N LEU A 40 6.14 15.63 4.44
CA LEU A 40 4.72 15.90 4.15
C LEU A 40 3.88 14.62 4.27
N ARG A 41 4.43 13.47 3.85
CA ARG A 41 3.80 12.16 4.02
C ARG A 41 3.63 11.81 5.49
N LYS A 42 4.68 11.97 6.29
CA LYS A 42 4.62 11.80 7.75
C LYS A 42 3.54 12.68 8.37
N GLU A 43 3.50 13.97 8.03
CA GLU A 43 2.49 14.90 8.55
C GLU A 43 1.07 14.49 8.16
N ALA A 44 0.88 14.06 6.90
CA ALA A 44 -0.41 13.59 6.41
C ALA A 44 -0.88 12.34 7.17
N SER A 45 -0.01 11.34 7.37
CA SER A 45 -0.30 10.14 8.15
C SER A 45 -0.64 10.47 9.59
N GLU A 46 0.17 11.30 10.25
CA GLU A 46 -0.07 11.73 11.63
C GLU A 46 -1.40 12.46 11.77
N LEU A 47 -1.74 13.36 10.85
CA LEU A 47 -3.03 14.03 10.82
C LEU A 47 -4.19 13.05 10.66
N GLN A 48 -4.05 12.02 9.80
CA GLN A 48 -5.06 10.98 9.63
C GLN A 48 -5.28 10.14 10.89
N LEU A 49 -4.21 9.82 11.62
CA LEU A 49 -4.27 9.09 12.90
C LEU A 49 -4.86 9.97 14.00
N HIS A 50 -4.45 11.23 14.08
CA HIS A 50 -4.97 12.19 15.05
C HIS A 50 -6.49 12.38 14.93
N LYS A 51 -6.99 12.54 13.69
CA LYS A 51 -8.44 12.66 13.40
C LYS A 51 -9.25 11.44 13.87
N ARG A 52 -8.61 10.29 14.05
CA ARG A 52 -9.21 9.04 14.56
C ARG A 52 -9.03 8.85 16.07
N GLY A 53 -8.46 9.84 16.77
CA GLY A 53 -8.15 9.74 18.20
C GLY A 53 -7.01 8.78 18.51
N ILE A 54 -6.17 8.46 17.52
CA ILE A 54 -5.02 7.56 17.68
C ILE A 54 -3.82 8.39 18.11
N ARG A 55 -3.08 7.87 19.10
CA ARG A 55 -1.87 8.50 19.61
C ARG A 55 -0.79 8.52 18.55
N ILE A 56 -0.18 9.68 18.35
CA ILE A 56 0.99 9.86 17.50
C ILE A 56 2.27 9.70 18.33
N ASN A 57 3.28 9.08 17.75
CA ASN A 57 4.66 9.15 18.20
C ASN A 57 5.47 10.05 17.26
N VAL A 58 5.69 11.30 17.66
CA VAL A 58 6.43 12.29 16.86
C VAL A 58 7.90 11.93 16.63
N GLY A 59 8.45 11.02 17.45
CA GLY A 59 9.83 10.56 17.36
C GLY A 59 10.05 9.41 16.37
N LEU A 60 9.01 8.93 15.67
CA LEU A 60 9.19 8.00 14.56
C LEU A 60 9.83 8.72 13.38
N HIS A 61 10.82 8.06 12.77
CA HIS A 61 11.53 8.60 11.62
C HIS A 61 10.60 8.73 10.40
N VAL A 62 10.97 9.61 9.46
CA VAL A 62 10.41 9.57 8.11
C VAL A 62 10.88 8.29 7.42
N ILE A 63 10.04 7.74 6.56
CA ILE A 63 10.45 6.66 5.65
C ILE A 63 11.19 7.26 4.45
N GLU A 64 11.79 6.41 3.63
CA GLU A 64 12.50 6.77 2.41
C GLU A 64 11.61 7.54 1.42
N ALA A 65 12.24 8.37 0.58
CA ALA A 65 11.56 9.07 -0.49
C ALA A 65 11.09 8.12 -1.60
N ASP A 66 10.14 8.59 -2.40
CA ASP A 66 9.62 7.81 -3.53
C ASP A 66 10.74 7.45 -4.51
N GLU A 67 11.78 8.26 -4.66
CA GLU A 67 12.88 8.01 -5.58
C GLU A 67 13.84 6.92 -5.09
N GLU A 68 13.88 6.66 -3.79
CA GLU A 68 14.82 5.73 -3.14
C GLU A 68 14.28 4.30 -3.05
N VAL A 69 12.96 4.15 -3.07
CA VAL A 69 12.29 2.85 -2.89
C VAL A 69 12.10 2.17 -4.24
N GLN A 70 12.29 0.86 -4.35
CA GLN A 70 11.87 0.12 -5.55
C GLN A 70 10.68 -0.78 -5.20
N LEU A 71 9.62 -0.68 -6.01
CA LEU A 71 8.48 -1.56 -5.84
C LEU A 71 8.72 -2.93 -6.48
N ARG A 72 8.16 -3.96 -5.87
CA ARG A 72 8.00 -5.29 -6.48
C ARG A 72 7.29 -5.20 -7.82
N SER A 73 7.71 -6.05 -8.74
CA SER A 73 7.10 -6.17 -10.06
C SER A 73 5.71 -6.82 -9.99
N ALA A 74 4.89 -6.62 -11.03
CA ALA A 74 3.58 -7.26 -11.15
C ALA A 74 3.66 -8.80 -11.06
N GLN A 75 4.71 -9.40 -11.63
CA GLN A 75 4.94 -10.83 -11.60
C GLN A 75 5.25 -11.34 -10.18
N GLU A 76 6.01 -10.58 -9.39
CA GLU A 76 6.28 -10.95 -8.00
C GLU A 76 5.01 -10.85 -7.16
N VAL A 77 4.23 -9.77 -7.35
CA VAL A 77 2.94 -9.59 -6.66
C VAL A 77 1.96 -10.71 -7.03
N GLU A 78 1.91 -11.12 -8.30
CA GLU A 78 1.12 -12.27 -8.77
C GLU A 78 1.46 -13.54 -7.99
N LYS A 79 2.74 -13.92 -7.96
CA LYS A 79 3.19 -15.12 -7.23
C LYS A 79 2.83 -15.03 -5.75
N ARG A 80 3.01 -13.86 -5.14
CA ARG A 80 2.70 -13.66 -3.73
C ARG A 80 1.21 -13.78 -3.44
N LEU A 81 0.35 -13.25 -4.33
CA LEU A 81 -1.10 -13.40 -4.25
C LEU A 81 -1.53 -14.87 -4.38
N ILE A 82 -0.89 -15.64 -5.25
CA ILE A 82 -1.16 -17.08 -5.41
C ILE A 82 -0.85 -17.84 -4.12
N GLY A 83 0.31 -17.60 -3.51
CA GLY A 83 0.68 -18.28 -2.26
C GLY A 83 -0.26 -17.91 -1.10
N LEU A 84 -0.60 -16.62 -0.95
CA LEU A 84 -1.52 -16.15 0.08
C LEU A 84 -2.95 -16.67 -0.13
N TRP A 85 -3.42 -16.79 -1.37
CA TRP A 85 -4.69 -17.42 -1.70
C TRP A 85 -4.68 -18.91 -1.33
N ALA A 86 -3.62 -19.64 -1.69
CA ALA A 86 -3.52 -21.08 -1.46
C ALA A 86 -3.64 -21.42 0.04
N VAL A 87 -2.94 -20.69 0.91
CA VAL A 87 -3.09 -20.89 2.36
C VAL A 87 -4.46 -20.47 2.86
N SER A 88 -5.00 -19.33 2.39
CA SER A 88 -6.35 -18.89 2.78
C SER A 88 -7.43 -19.91 2.39
N TYR A 89 -7.26 -20.58 1.25
CA TYR A 89 -8.13 -21.65 0.77
C TYR A 89 -7.96 -22.94 1.59
N GLY A 90 -6.71 -23.31 1.90
CA GLY A 90 -6.40 -24.47 2.75
C GLY A 90 -6.84 -24.35 4.20
N MET A 91 -7.07 -23.13 4.69
CA MET A 91 -7.61 -22.91 6.03
C MET A 91 -9.11 -23.19 6.16
N GLN A 92 -9.83 -23.38 5.06
CA GLN A 92 -11.25 -23.71 5.12
C GLN A 92 -11.47 -25.16 5.58
N LEU A 93 -12.43 -25.38 6.48
CA LEU A 93 -12.66 -26.66 7.18
C LEU A 93 -12.83 -27.89 6.28
N ALA A 94 -13.34 -27.71 5.05
CA ALA A 94 -13.62 -28.81 4.13
C ALA A 94 -12.51 -29.04 3.09
N THR A 95 -11.41 -28.28 3.16
CA THR A 95 -10.39 -28.29 2.12
C THR A 95 -9.35 -29.39 2.33
N ASP A 96 -9.09 -30.14 1.27
CA ASP A 96 -8.01 -31.12 1.21
C ASP A 96 -6.71 -30.44 0.74
N HIS A 97 -5.72 -30.34 1.62
CA HIS A 97 -4.43 -29.71 1.30
C HIS A 97 -3.69 -30.46 0.19
N GLN A 98 -3.87 -31.77 0.05
CA GLN A 98 -3.24 -32.54 -1.01
C GLN A 98 -3.75 -32.11 -2.39
N GLN A 99 -5.04 -31.76 -2.50
CA GLN A 99 -5.61 -31.22 -3.74
C GLN A 99 -5.04 -29.85 -4.09
N ILE A 100 -4.79 -28.99 -3.10
CA ILE A 100 -4.14 -27.70 -3.31
C ILE A 100 -2.73 -27.91 -3.84
N ILE A 101 -1.94 -28.76 -3.18
CA ILE A 101 -0.56 -29.03 -3.58
C ILE A 101 -0.52 -29.62 -5.00
N GLN A 102 -1.40 -30.57 -5.32
CA GLN A 102 -1.47 -31.13 -6.67
C GLN A 102 -1.84 -30.07 -7.71
N TYR A 103 -2.84 -29.23 -7.41
CA TYR A 103 -3.22 -28.11 -8.29
C TYR A 103 -2.05 -27.15 -8.52
N LEU A 104 -1.32 -26.78 -7.46
CA LEU A 104 -0.16 -25.91 -7.59
C LEU A 104 0.97 -26.58 -8.39
N ASP A 105 1.18 -27.88 -8.23
CA ASP A 105 2.21 -28.63 -8.98
C ASP A 105 1.86 -28.75 -10.47
N ASP A 106 0.62 -29.13 -10.78
CA ASP A 106 0.10 -29.28 -12.15
C ASP A 106 0.25 -27.99 -12.97
N HIS A 107 0.18 -26.83 -12.30
CA HIS A 107 0.31 -25.51 -12.92
C HIS A 107 1.70 -24.87 -12.73
N GLY A 108 2.67 -25.56 -12.10
CA GLY A 108 4.03 -25.05 -11.90
C GLY A 108 4.13 -23.88 -10.90
N LEU A 109 3.20 -23.80 -9.95
CA LEU A 109 3.01 -22.71 -8.99
C LEU A 109 3.56 -23.01 -7.58
N LEU A 110 4.14 -24.17 -7.33
CA LEU A 110 4.69 -24.53 -6.01
C LEU A 110 5.77 -23.57 -5.49
N ASN A 111 6.44 -22.85 -6.39
CA ASN A 111 7.44 -21.82 -6.05
C ASN A 111 6.82 -20.50 -5.56
N CYS A 112 5.50 -20.36 -5.60
CA CYS A 112 4.78 -19.20 -5.07
C CYS A 112 4.64 -19.26 -3.53
N LEU A 113 4.75 -20.46 -2.94
CA LEU A 113 4.64 -20.68 -1.50
C LEU A 113 5.92 -20.25 -0.79
N SER A 114 5.77 -19.50 0.30
CA SER A 114 6.83 -19.31 1.29
C SER A 114 7.09 -20.60 2.06
N GLU A 115 8.14 -20.63 2.87
CA GLU A 115 8.48 -21.83 3.64
C GLU A 115 7.41 -22.15 4.69
N GLN A 116 6.90 -21.15 5.42
CA GLN A 116 5.84 -21.36 6.40
C GLN A 116 4.52 -21.82 5.74
N GLU A 117 4.21 -21.30 4.56
CA GLU A 117 3.01 -21.67 3.80
C GLU A 117 3.13 -23.09 3.24
N ARG A 118 4.31 -23.46 2.73
CA ARG A 118 4.63 -24.82 2.31
C ARG A 118 4.48 -25.78 3.48
N GLN A 119 5.08 -25.44 4.63
CA GLN A 119 5.00 -26.26 5.82
C GLN A 119 3.54 -26.50 6.25
N PHE A 120 2.71 -25.46 6.26
CA PHE A 120 1.29 -25.57 6.58
C PHE A 120 0.55 -26.56 5.67
N LEU A 121 0.72 -26.43 4.35
CA LEU A 121 0.01 -27.25 3.36
C LEU A 121 0.52 -28.70 3.32
N TYR A 122 1.82 -28.95 3.49
CA TYR A 122 2.39 -30.31 3.42
C TYR A 122 2.27 -31.07 4.72
N GLU A 123 2.45 -30.42 5.87
CA GLU A 123 2.46 -31.11 7.16
C GLU A 123 1.07 -31.28 7.77
N ASN A 124 0.03 -30.67 7.17
CA ASN A 124 -1.36 -30.68 7.64
C ASN A 124 -1.46 -30.37 9.15
N LYS A 125 -0.64 -29.41 9.61
CA LYS A 125 -0.63 -28.93 10.99
C LYS A 125 -1.64 -27.82 11.16
N ASP A 126 -2.11 -27.63 12.40
CA ASP A 126 -2.90 -26.46 12.76
C ASP A 126 -2.18 -25.19 12.31
N ALA A 127 -2.90 -24.34 11.58
CA ALA A 127 -2.37 -23.05 11.14
C ALA A 127 -1.88 -22.27 12.36
N SER A 128 -0.64 -21.79 12.28
CA SER A 128 -0.07 -20.90 13.29
C SER A 128 -0.99 -19.67 13.46
N PRO A 129 -0.99 -19.03 14.64
CA PRO A 129 -1.76 -17.80 14.84
C PRO A 129 -1.48 -16.74 13.76
N SER A 130 -0.24 -16.60 13.29
CA SER A 130 0.12 -15.67 12.21
C SER A 130 -0.46 -16.06 10.85
N LEU A 131 -0.43 -17.36 10.50
CA LEU A 131 -0.99 -17.87 9.25
C LEU A 131 -2.49 -17.55 9.11
N ARG A 132 -3.24 -17.51 10.22
CA ARG A 132 -4.69 -17.20 10.24
C ARG A 132 -5.04 -15.81 9.71
N PHE A 133 -4.10 -14.88 9.76
CA PHE A 133 -4.33 -13.50 9.36
C PHE A 133 -3.76 -13.18 7.97
N ARG A 134 -3.12 -14.14 7.29
CA ARG A 134 -2.54 -13.97 5.94
C ARG A 134 -3.52 -13.47 4.89
N ARG A 135 -4.82 -13.71 5.09
CA ARG A 135 -5.88 -13.13 4.27
C ARG A 135 -5.84 -11.59 4.26
N HIS A 136 -5.47 -10.94 5.36
CA HIS A 136 -5.33 -9.47 5.37
C HIS A 136 -4.18 -9.00 4.48
N ALA A 137 -3.06 -9.74 4.45
CA ALA A 137 -1.97 -9.46 3.50
C ALA A 137 -2.42 -9.66 2.04
N PHE A 138 -3.23 -10.69 1.76
CA PHE A 138 -3.83 -10.90 0.44
C PHE A 138 -4.67 -9.68 0.03
N ASP A 139 -5.56 -9.22 0.90
CA ASP A 139 -6.44 -8.07 0.64
C ASP A 139 -5.64 -6.80 0.32
N PHE A 140 -4.54 -6.56 1.07
CA PHE A 140 -3.69 -5.40 0.85
C PHE A 140 -2.87 -5.50 -0.45
N LEU A 141 -2.25 -6.65 -0.74
CA LEU A 141 -1.52 -6.83 -1.99
C LEU A 141 -2.45 -6.85 -3.21
N ALA A 142 -3.68 -7.35 -3.06
CA ALA A 142 -4.69 -7.28 -4.10
C ALA A 142 -5.12 -5.82 -4.34
N TRP A 143 -5.13 -4.98 -3.31
CA TRP A 143 -5.25 -3.55 -3.45
C TRP A 143 -4.05 -2.98 -4.20
N CYS A 144 -2.80 -3.26 -3.81
CA CYS A 144 -1.61 -2.82 -4.55
C CYS A 144 -1.65 -3.24 -6.03
N ALA A 145 -2.18 -4.42 -6.32
CA ALA A 145 -2.34 -4.97 -7.68
C ALA A 145 -3.49 -4.36 -8.51
N GLY A 146 -4.27 -3.44 -7.93
CA GLY A 146 -5.42 -2.83 -8.58
C GLY A 146 -6.67 -3.72 -8.66
N LEU A 147 -6.66 -4.86 -7.98
CA LEU A 147 -7.75 -5.85 -7.99
C LEU A 147 -8.78 -5.60 -6.87
N VAL A 148 -8.39 -4.92 -5.79
CA VAL A 148 -9.30 -4.41 -4.76
C VAL A 148 -9.44 -2.90 -4.94
N PRO A 149 -10.63 -2.33 -5.18
CA PRO A 149 -10.79 -0.91 -5.49
C PRO A 149 -10.37 0.04 -4.36
N LYS A 150 -10.63 -0.35 -3.10
CA LYS A 150 -10.41 0.48 -1.92
C LYS A 150 -10.14 -0.39 -0.69
N ILE A 151 -9.19 0.05 0.12
CA ILE A 151 -9.00 -0.38 1.51
C ILE A 151 -9.28 0.80 2.44
N ASP A 152 -9.79 0.53 3.64
CA ASP A 152 -9.97 1.54 4.67
C ASP A 152 -9.65 0.99 6.06
N LEU A 153 -9.19 1.89 6.94
CA LEU A 153 -8.92 1.59 8.35
C LEU A 153 -10.20 1.54 9.21
N GLY A 154 -11.38 1.54 8.59
CA GLY A 154 -12.66 1.53 9.28
C GLY A 154 -13.18 0.12 9.52
N HIS A 155 -14.46 0.04 9.90
CA HIS A 155 -15.15 -1.23 10.14
C HIS A 155 -15.68 -1.89 8.87
N LYS A 156 -15.53 -1.24 7.71
CA LYS A 156 -16.04 -1.82 6.47
C LYS A 156 -15.05 -2.86 5.98
N ALA A 157 -15.50 -4.10 5.88
CA ALA A 157 -14.71 -5.17 5.33
C ALA A 157 -14.21 -4.81 3.92
N CYS A 158 -12.94 -5.12 3.65
CA CYS A 158 -12.40 -5.13 2.31
C CYS A 158 -13.21 -6.13 1.45
N ASP A 159 -13.52 -5.76 0.20
CA ASP A 159 -14.17 -6.66 -0.75
C ASP A 159 -13.15 -7.12 -1.81
N PRO A 160 -12.58 -8.32 -1.68
CA PRO A 160 -11.65 -8.88 -2.64
C PRO A 160 -12.35 -9.76 -3.69
N SER A 161 -13.67 -9.65 -3.89
CA SER A 161 -14.39 -10.48 -4.85
C SER A 161 -13.78 -10.44 -6.25
N LEU A 162 -13.29 -9.28 -6.70
CA LEU A 162 -12.60 -9.13 -7.99
C LEU A 162 -11.26 -9.88 -8.03
N ALA A 163 -10.49 -9.85 -6.95
CA ALA A 163 -9.24 -10.60 -6.85
C ALA A 163 -9.52 -12.11 -6.79
N LEU A 164 -10.49 -12.53 -5.97
CA LEU A 164 -10.90 -13.93 -5.81
C LEU A 164 -11.48 -14.52 -7.11
N ALA A 165 -12.16 -13.71 -7.94
CA ALA A 165 -12.63 -14.12 -9.26
C ALA A 165 -11.50 -14.47 -10.25
N CYS A 166 -10.23 -14.23 -9.90
CA CYS A 166 -9.08 -14.66 -10.68
C CYS A 166 -8.63 -16.09 -10.35
N PHE A 167 -9.20 -16.69 -9.30
CA PHE A 167 -8.88 -18.02 -8.80
C PHE A 167 -10.08 -18.97 -9.00
N PRO A 168 -9.86 -20.30 -9.04
CA PRO A 168 -10.96 -21.25 -8.99
C PRO A 168 -11.71 -21.12 -7.66
N ALA A 169 -13.05 -21.12 -7.72
CA ALA A 169 -13.88 -21.13 -6.51
C ALA A 169 -13.76 -22.45 -5.74
N GLU A 170 -13.55 -23.54 -6.46
CA GLU A 170 -13.28 -24.87 -5.95
C GLU A 170 -12.16 -25.50 -6.77
N ILE A 171 -11.22 -26.17 -6.11
CA ILE A 171 -10.14 -26.90 -6.78
C ILE A 171 -10.65 -28.28 -7.20
N THR A 172 -10.59 -28.55 -8.50
CA THR A 172 -10.90 -29.84 -9.14
C THR A 172 -9.78 -30.25 -10.08
N SER A 173 -9.79 -31.50 -10.54
CA SER A 173 -8.82 -32.01 -11.54
C SER A 173 -8.87 -31.31 -12.89
N THR A 174 -9.90 -30.49 -13.16
CA THR A 174 -10.05 -29.72 -14.40
C THR A 174 -9.90 -28.22 -14.18
N SER A 175 -9.52 -27.79 -12.98
CA SER A 175 -9.36 -26.38 -12.63
C SER A 175 -8.21 -25.76 -13.42
N ALA A 176 -8.49 -24.61 -14.05
CA ALA A 176 -7.48 -23.83 -14.77
C ALA A 176 -6.55 -23.09 -13.79
N ALA A 177 -5.37 -22.70 -14.29
CA ALA A 177 -4.45 -21.82 -13.57
C ALA A 177 -5.12 -20.46 -13.23
N PRO A 178 -4.65 -19.75 -12.19
CA PRO A 178 -5.14 -18.42 -11.87
C PRO A 178 -4.95 -17.43 -13.03
N THR A 179 -5.90 -16.53 -13.24
CA THR A 179 -5.92 -15.58 -14.37
C THR A 179 -5.57 -14.16 -13.92
N LEU A 180 -4.40 -14.00 -13.29
CA LEU A 180 -3.97 -12.76 -12.67
C LEU A 180 -3.15 -11.86 -13.62
N SER A 181 -2.24 -12.43 -14.42
CA SER A 181 -1.19 -11.67 -15.13
C SER A 181 -1.73 -10.46 -15.92
N ASP A 182 -2.80 -10.64 -16.70
CA ASP A 182 -3.39 -9.57 -17.53
C ASP A 182 -4.27 -8.57 -16.74
N LYS A 183 -4.64 -8.93 -15.51
CA LYS A 183 -5.53 -8.12 -14.66
C LYS A 183 -4.78 -7.25 -13.68
N ILE A 184 -3.54 -7.63 -13.32
CA ILE A 184 -2.72 -6.84 -12.38
C ILE A 184 -2.32 -5.53 -13.05
N LYS A 185 -2.76 -4.44 -12.43
CA LYS A 185 -2.35 -3.07 -12.76
C LYS A 185 -1.89 -2.43 -11.46
N LEU A 186 -0.57 -2.46 -11.24
CA LEU A 186 0.00 -1.93 -10.01
C LEU A 186 -0.45 -0.49 -9.79
N ARG A 187 -0.86 -0.20 -8.56
CA ARG A 187 -1.18 1.15 -8.14
C ARG A 187 0.06 2.02 -8.22
N ARG A 188 -0.19 3.33 -8.32
CA ARG A 188 0.87 4.32 -8.29
C ARG A 188 1.66 4.19 -6.99
N LYS A 189 2.97 4.40 -7.13
CA LYS A 189 3.94 4.28 -6.04
C LYS A 189 3.65 5.22 -4.88
N ASP A 190 3.31 6.47 -5.19
CA ASP A 190 2.90 7.48 -4.21
C ASP A 190 1.85 6.95 -3.23
N SER A 191 0.83 6.26 -3.76
CA SER A 191 -0.30 5.74 -3.00
C SER A 191 0.11 4.56 -2.12
N ILE A 192 0.99 3.68 -2.61
CA ILE A 192 1.51 2.55 -1.83
C ILE A 192 2.39 3.07 -0.69
N MET A 193 3.24 4.06 -0.99
CA MET A 193 4.12 4.67 -0.02
C MET A 193 3.38 5.49 1.04
N ASP A 194 2.30 6.18 0.68
CA ASP A 194 1.40 6.84 1.64
C ASP A 194 0.84 5.82 2.65
N TRP A 195 0.48 4.63 2.19
CA TRP A 195 0.06 3.53 3.07
C TRP A 195 1.22 2.94 3.87
N SER A 196 2.43 2.86 3.31
CA SER A 196 3.62 2.40 4.02
C SER A 196 3.87 3.26 5.27
N ASP A 197 3.89 4.58 5.10
CA ASP A 197 4.12 5.54 6.17
C ASP A 197 3.00 5.49 7.24
N LEU A 198 1.74 5.41 6.78
CA LEU A 198 0.57 5.29 7.64
C LEU A 198 0.59 4.01 8.47
N LEU A 199 0.94 2.87 7.85
CA LEU A 199 1.00 1.57 8.50
C LEU A 199 2.16 1.48 9.49
N TYR A 200 3.33 2.03 9.17
CA TYR A 200 4.45 2.11 10.10
C TYR A 200 4.05 2.83 11.41
N ARG A 201 3.39 3.99 11.30
CA ARG A 201 2.90 4.76 12.45
C ARG A 201 1.76 4.09 13.19
N LEU A 202 0.80 3.53 12.46
CA LEU A 202 -0.35 2.87 13.04
C LEU A 202 0.05 1.59 13.77
N HIS A 203 0.94 0.79 13.18
CA HIS A 203 1.41 -0.45 13.78
C HIS A 203 2.21 -0.16 15.06
N TRP A 204 2.99 0.92 15.11
CA TRP A 204 3.58 1.39 16.37
C TRP A 204 2.51 1.64 17.43
N ALA A 205 1.44 2.37 17.09
CA ALA A 205 0.38 2.72 18.04
C ALA A 205 -0.38 1.48 18.55
N VAL A 206 -0.63 0.51 17.66
CA VAL A 206 -1.22 -0.81 18.01
C VAL A 206 -0.30 -1.57 18.97
N ARG A 207 0.99 -1.73 18.62
CA ARG A 207 1.97 -2.42 19.48
C ARG A 207 2.12 -1.75 20.83
N HIS A 208 2.19 -0.41 20.86
CA HIS A 208 2.26 0.35 22.09
C HIS A 208 1.02 0.10 22.97
N ALA A 209 -0.19 0.03 22.41
CA ALA A 209 -1.40 -0.29 23.17
C ALA A 209 -1.33 -1.69 23.79
N VAL A 210 -0.93 -2.70 23.00
CA VAL A 210 -0.75 -4.09 23.46
C VAL A 210 0.26 -4.18 24.61
N LEU A 211 1.43 -3.56 24.46
CA LEU A 211 2.48 -3.53 25.50
C LEU A 211 2.05 -2.85 26.80
N ASN A 212 1.08 -1.94 26.72
CA ASN A 212 0.52 -1.23 27.88
C ASN A 212 -0.80 -1.83 28.37
N HIS A 213 -1.17 -3.03 27.91
CA HIS A 213 -2.42 -3.71 28.26
C HIS A 213 -3.68 -2.85 27.99
N LYS A 214 -3.66 -2.08 26.90
CA LYS A 214 -4.76 -1.24 26.43
C LYS A 214 -5.42 -1.85 25.19
N PRO A 215 -6.71 -1.57 24.94
CA PRO A 215 -7.36 -1.98 23.70
C PRO A 215 -6.68 -1.32 22.49
N SER A 216 -6.78 -1.98 21.34
CA SER A 216 -6.27 -1.45 20.06
C SER A 216 -6.86 -0.06 19.78
N PRO A 217 -6.04 0.93 19.39
CA PRO A 217 -6.50 2.30 19.22
C PRO A 217 -7.47 2.42 18.04
N GLY A 218 -8.46 3.29 18.18
CA GLY A 218 -9.43 3.56 17.11
C GLY A 218 -10.35 2.38 16.74
N ASN A 219 -10.42 1.35 17.59
CA ASN A 219 -11.16 0.11 17.32
C ASN A 219 -10.68 -0.60 16.02
N ILE A 220 -9.39 -0.47 15.72
CA ILE A 220 -8.74 -1.07 14.55
C ILE A 220 -8.26 -2.48 14.91
N ASP A 221 -8.42 -3.43 13.99
CA ASP A 221 -7.86 -4.76 14.14
C ASP A 221 -6.32 -4.73 14.05
N GLY A 222 -5.66 -5.07 15.15
CA GLY A 222 -4.20 -5.04 15.23
C GLY A 222 -3.51 -6.12 14.40
N GLU A 223 -4.16 -7.27 14.18
CA GLU A 223 -3.61 -8.34 13.34
C GLU A 223 -3.70 -7.98 11.87
N MET A 224 -4.80 -7.33 11.46
CA MET A 224 -4.91 -6.75 10.12
C MET A 224 -3.81 -5.72 9.86
N VAL A 225 -3.58 -4.80 10.82
CA VAL A 225 -2.51 -3.78 10.70
C VAL A 225 -1.13 -4.43 10.58
N ARG A 226 -0.86 -5.48 11.37
CA ARG A 226 0.41 -6.22 11.32
C ARG A 226 0.64 -6.83 9.94
N GLU A 227 -0.37 -7.50 9.39
CA GLU A 227 -0.28 -8.16 8.07
C GLU A 227 -0.21 -7.15 6.93
N TRP A 228 -0.92 -6.01 7.02
CA TRP A 228 -0.79 -4.92 6.05
C TRP A 228 0.60 -4.28 6.11
N HIS A 229 1.17 -4.09 7.30
CA HIS A 229 2.53 -3.55 7.45
C HIS A 229 3.57 -4.50 6.84
N GLN A 230 3.44 -5.81 7.06
CA GLN A 230 4.34 -6.78 6.40
C GLN A 230 4.17 -6.76 4.88
N ALA A 231 2.92 -6.72 4.40
CA ALA A 231 2.62 -6.67 2.98
C ALA A 231 3.21 -5.44 2.28
N VAL A 232 3.09 -4.26 2.89
CA VAL A 232 3.65 -3.03 2.31
C VAL A 232 5.17 -3.00 2.39
N ASN A 233 5.79 -3.48 3.47
CA ASN A 233 7.25 -3.57 3.57
C ASN A 233 7.82 -4.52 2.51
N TRP A 234 7.16 -5.67 2.29
CA TRP A 234 7.53 -6.59 1.22
C TRP A 234 7.35 -5.98 -0.18
N MET A 235 6.23 -5.28 -0.40
CA MET A 235 5.93 -4.58 -1.66
C MET A 235 6.97 -3.50 -1.99
N CYS A 236 7.51 -2.83 -0.97
CA CYS A 236 8.53 -1.79 -1.08
C CYS A 236 9.97 -2.30 -0.99
N CYS A 237 10.19 -3.62 -0.98
CA CYS A 237 11.53 -4.22 -0.85
C CYS A 237 12.32 -3.70 0.38
N TYR A 238 11.61 -3.48 1.49
CA TYR A 238 12.20 -2.99 2.74
C TYR A 238 13.38 -3.87 3.19
N GLU A 239 14.50 -3.24 3.54
CA GLU A 239 15.78 -3.90 3.88
C GLU A 239 16.28 -4.91 2.84
N GLU A 240 15.87 -4.77 1.58
CA GLU A 240 16.21 -5.71 0.49
C GLU A 240 15.77 -7.17 0.77
N GLU A 241 14.86 -7.38 1.71
CA GLU A 241 14.39 -8.71 2.09
C GLU A 241 13.47 -9.29 1.01
N ASN A 242 13.82 -10.49 0.56
CA ASN A 242 13.13 -11.23 -0.50
C ASN A 242 12.22 -12.33 0.01
N ASP A 243 12.54 -12.85 1.19
CA ASP A 243 11.78 -13.88 1.86
C ASP A 243 10.57 -13.28 2.58
N TRP A 244 9.38 -13.58 2.05
CA TRP A 244 8.09 -13.15 2.62
C TRP A 244 8.00 -13.41 4.13
N ASP A 245 8.55 -14.53 4.60
CA ASP A 245 8.46 -14.95 5.99
C ASP A 245 9.43 -14.20 6.92
N LYS A 246 10.37 -13.42 6.37
CA LYS A 246 11.40 -12.67 7.12
C LYS A 246 11.23 -11.16 7.07
N VAL A 247 10.31 -10.66 6.25
CA VAL A 247 10.04 -9.22 6.14
C VAL A 247 9.75 -8.63 7.51
N SER A 248 10.62 -7.73 7.94
CA SER A 248 10.52 -7.06 9.24
C SER A 248 9.28 -6.17 9.29
N THR A 249 8.65 -6.15 10.46
CA THR A 249 7.60 -5.19 10.81
C THR A 249 7.97 -4.42 12.08
N GLU A 250 9.27 -4.33 12.36
CA GLU A 250 9.76 -3.56 13.51
C GLU A 250 9.36 -2.10 13.37
N THR A 251 8.85 -1.55 14.46
CA THR A 251 8.35 -0.17 14.52
C THR A 251 9.15 0.68 15.50
N THR A 252 10.33 0.21 15.91
CA THR A 252 11.23 0.95 16.80
C THR A 252 12.07 1.90 15.96
N ALA A 253 12.34 3.10 16.48
CA ALA A 253 13.44 3.91 15.97
C ALA A 253 14.70 3.05 16.09
N GLY A 254 15.36 2.75 14.97
CA GLY A 254 16.67 2.11 14.98
C GLY A 254 17.58 2.87 15.93
N GLY A 255 18.16 2.17 16.89
CA GLY A 255 19.23 2.69 17.75
C GLY A 255 20.57 2.63 17.04
#